data_AF-A0A9D1DSY0-F1
#
_entry.id   AF-A0A9D1DSY0-F1
#
_cell.length_a   1.000
_cell.length_b   1.000
_cell.length_c   1.000
_cell.angle_alpha   90.00
_cell.angle_beta   90.00
_cell.angle_gamma   90.00
#
_symmetry.space_group_name_H-M   'P 1'
#
loop_
_entity.id
_entity.type
_entity.pdbx_description
1 polymer ?
#
loop_
_entity_poly.entity_id
_entity_poly.type
_entity_poly.pdbx_seq_one_letter_code
_entity_poly.pdbx_strand_id
1 'polypeptide(L)'
;MKYIIQIGTLYDNYHEMNFGYVGIDLNTGEKHYYSNYDSKGNWSFRSITEFDIDNKEKLNRFLQSNLYHCYYNKDGSEKIPEEVKSLAYQMIDKHLIYNKQNGYPTDDLEKNLNNLSFKYVSNISLFGDLGFSGRYIPVKNTIEMPITNIEWQRYGEDEIKETEDILLHEAGHLKVSNYSLDIKNKELKVRTGFYTSIVKVEPVMLSNGDIFLKFKGTYDLYKRDEDRILEEVMNDFDCKEINPNFVPTYPNVGHILNDLCDGRLQKARYYDDGIEELYDSLNRLVKSRDLVNELLLSIVETNRSFEDNYEETEAHMMKLLKRYQQVKKNK
;
A
#
# COMPACT_ATOMS: atom_id res chain seq x y z
N MET A 1 -13.06 1.29 24.73
CA MET A 1 -12.78 0.06 23.98
C MET A 1 -12.09 0.44 22.69
N LYS A 2 -10.82 0.10 22.58
CA LYS A 2 -9.98 0.28 21.40
C LYS A 2 -10.06 -0.96 20.50
N TYR A 3 -9.86 -0.74 19.21
CA TYR A 3 -9.65 -1.80 18.24
C TYR A 3 -8.21 -1.70 17.76
N ILE A 4 -7.42 -2.73 18.03
CA ILE A 4 -6.02 -2.79 17.69
C ILE A 4 -5.85 -3.78 16.53
N ILE A 5 -5.39 -3.32 15.38
CA ILE A 5 -5.11 -4.20 14.23
C ILE A 5 -3.71 -4.75 14.31
N GLN A 6 -3.55 -6.06 14.12
CA GLN A 6 -2.23 -6.65 13.95
C GLN A 6 -1.56 -6.05 12.72
N ILE A 7 -0.29 -5.62 12.82
CA ILE A 7 0.52 -5.19 11.67
C ILE A 7 1.79 -6.02 11.51
N GLY A 8 2.14 -6.78 12.55
CA GLY A 8 3.32 -7.63 12.54
C GLY A 8 3.22 -8.74 13.58
N THR A 9 4.10 -9.71 13.44
CA THR A 9 4.27 -10.80 14.40
C THR A 9 5.68 -10.71 14.98
N LEU A 10 5.80 -10.92 16.29
CA LEU A 10 7.08 -11.03 16.97
C LEU A 10 7.51 -12.49 16.92
N TYR A 11 8.57 -12.77 16.17
CA TYR A 11 9.10 -14.12 15.97
C TYR A 11 10.50 -14.24 16.57
N ASP A 12 10.67 -15.20 17.47
CA ASP A 12 11.95 -15.62 18.01
C ASP A 12 12.57 -16.64 17.05
N ASN A 13 13.64 -16.25 16.36
CA ASN A 13 14.31 -17.10 15.37
C ASN A 13 15.14 -18.21 16.01
N TYR A 14 15.58 -18.05 17.26
CA TYR A 14 16.37 -19.05 17.96
C TYR A 14 15.50 -20.22 18.43
N HIS A 15 14.30 -19.90 18.92
CA HIS A 15 13.32 -20.89 19.36
C HIS A 15 12.27 -21.25 18.28
N GLU A 16 12.39 -20.65 17.09
CA GLU A 16 11.47 -20.83 15.96
C GLU A 16 9.99 -20.66 16.34
N MET A 17 9.66 -19.57 17.06
CA MET A 17 8.31 -19.38 17.60
C MET A 17 7.77 -17.94 17.51
N ASN A 18 6.49 -17.83 17.17
CA ASN A 18 5.73 -16.57 17.22
C ASN A 18 5.32 -16.26 18.67
N PHE A 19 6.07 -15.40 19.37
CA PHE A 19 5.82 -15.07 20.78
C PHE A 19 4.95 -13.86 21.04
N GLY A 20 4.65 -13.08 20.00
CA GLY A 20 3.85 -11.89 20.16
C GLY A 20 3.45 -11.24 18.86
N TYR A 21 2.94 -10.04 18.97
CA TYR A 21 2.35 -9.28 17.88
C TYR A 21 2.65 -7.81 18.06
N VAL A 22 2.66 -7.10 16.93
CA VAL A 22 2.63 -5.64 16.88
C VAL A 22 1.24 -5.24 16.45
N GLY A 23 0.64 -4.29 17.15
CA GLY A 23 -0.65 -3.74 16.81
C GLY A 23 -0.63 -2.24 16.62
N ILE A 24 -1.59 -1.72 15.85
CA ILE A 24 -1.90 -0.29 15.75
C ILE A 24 -3.32 -0.06 16.26
N ASP A 25 -3.51 0.91 17.16
CA ASP A 25 -4.84 1.42 17.52
C ASP A 25 -5.46 2.11 16.30
N LEU A 26 -6.61 1.62 15.82
CA LEU A 26 -7.27 2.15 14.62
C LEU A 26 -7.67 3.63 14.73
N ASN A 27 -7.91 4.11 15.96
CA ASN A 27 -8.37 5.47 16.20
C ASN A 27 -7.18 6.45 16.28
N THR A 28 -6.17 6.11 17.08
CA THR A 28 -5.04 7.03 17.34
C THR A 28 -3.85 6.80 16.41
N GLY A 29 -3.79 5.63 15.77
CA GLY A 29 -2.62 5.16 15.06
C GLY A 29 -1.52 4.65 16.00
N GLU A 30 -1.64 4.76 17.33
CA GLU A 30 -0.55 4.42 18.24
C GLU A 30 -0.13 2.95 18.11
N LYS A 31 1.19 2.71 18.12
CA LYS A 31 1.79 1.38 18.01
C LYS A 31 1.91 0.74 19.40
N HIS A 32 1.42 -0.49 19.51
CA HIS A 32 1.41 -1.26 20.74
C HIS A 32 2.01 -2.65 20.53
N TYR A 33 2.54 -3.25 21.60
CA TYR A 33 3.20 -4.55 21.56
C TYR A 33 2.48 -5.54 22.46
N TYR A 34 2.28 -6.75 21.94
CA TYR A 34 1.52 -7.79 22.64
C TYR A 34 2.31 -9.09 22.65
N SER A 35 2.18 -9.87 23.71
CA SER A 35 2.80 -11.19 23.79
C SER A 35 1.83 -12.25 24.28
N ASN A 36 2.07 -13.49 23.83
CA ASN A 36 1.46 -14.69 24.40
C ASN A 36 1.99 -15.00 25.81
N TYR A 37 3.06 -14.34 26.27
CA TYR A 37 3.51 -14.38 27.67
C TYR A 37 2.78 -13.34 28.52
N ASP A 38 2.31 -13.76 29.70
CA ASP A 38 1.83 -12.84 30.73
C ASP A 38 2.99 -12.18 31.52
N SER A 39 2.68 -11.30 32.46
CA SER A 39 3.70 -10.63 33.30
C SER A 39 4.49 -11.59 34.20
N LYS A 40 4.03 -12.82 34.41
CA LYS A 40 4.71 -13.87 35.17
C LYS A 40 5.52 -14.82 34.28
N GLY A 41 5.43 -14.69 32.95
CA GLY A 41 6.10 -15.54 31.98
C GLY A 41 5.34 -16.82 31.62
N ASN A 42 4.05 -16.92 31.94
CA ASN A 42 3.22 -18.03 31.49
C ASN A 42 2.81 -17.80 30.04
N TRP A 43 2.98 -18.82 29.20
CA TRP A 43 2.57 -18.80 27.80
C TRP A 43 1.10 -19.20 27.63
N SER A 44 0.39 -18.52 26.72
CA SER A 44 -0.97 -18.87 26.32
C SER A 44 -1.25 -18.54 24.86
N PHE A 45 -1.87 -19.48 24.14
CA PHE A 45 -2.42 -19.22 22.80
C PHE A 45 -3.77 -18.50 22.83
N ARG A 46 -4.42 -18.44 24.01
CA ARG A 46 -5.78 -17.92 24.17
C ARG A 46 -5.85 -16.48 24.64
N SER A 47 -4.73 -15.94 25.13
CA SER A 47 -4.66 -14.61 25.71
C SER A 47 -3.36 -13.96 25.29
N ILE A 48 -3.44 -12.69 24.93
CA ILE A 48 -2.26 -11.86 24.69
C ILE A 48 -2.26 -10.70 25.67
N THR A 49 -1.07 -10.29 26.09
CA THR A 49 -0.86 -9.24 27.08
C THR A 49 -0.05 -8.12 26.45
N GLU A 50 -0.50 -6.89 26.61
CA GLU A 50 0.25 -5.72 26.19
C GLU A 50 1.52 -5.55 27.03
N PHE A 51 2.62 -5.13 26.41
CA PHE A 51 3.86 -4.78 27.09
C PHE A 51 4.50 -3.56 26.46
N ASP A 52 5.32 -2.87 27.24
CA ASP A 52 6.11 -1.73 26.80
C ASP A 52 7.52 -2.22 26.40
N ILE A 53 7.84 -2.13 25.10
CA ILE A 53 9.11 -2.61 24.54
C ILE A 53 10.31 -1.79 25.02
N ASP A 54 10.10 -0.52 25.38
CA ASP A 54 11.16 0.38 25.82
C ASP A 54 11.43 0.24 27.33
N ASN A 55 10.43 -0.22 28.10
CA ASN A 55 10.56 -0.47 29.53
C ASN A 55 11.07 -1.87 29.86
N LYS A 56 12.33 -2.15 29.50
CA LYS A 56 12.96 -3.47 29.67
C LYS A 56 12.92 -4.00 31.10
N GLU A 57 12.97 -3.12 32.11
CA GLU A 57 12.96 -3.51 33.53
C GLU A 57 11.64 -4.14 33.97
N LYS A 58 10.52 -3.78 33.33
CA LYS A 58 9.20 -4.35 33.61
C LYS A 58 8.92 -5.63 32.84
N LEU A 59 9.75 -5.97 31.85
CA LEU A 59 9.58 -7.19 31.07
C LEU A 59 10.06 -8.39 31.89
N ASN A 60 9.26 -9.46 31.93
CA ASN A 60 9.71 -10.71 32.53
C ASN A 60 10.88 -11.30 31.74
N ARG A 61 11.68 -12.16 32.38
CA ARG A 61 12.89 -12.74 31.76
C ARG A 61 12.63 -13.49 30.44
N PHE A 62 11.47 -14.12 30.28
CA PHE A 62 11.13 -14.86 29.06
C PHE A 62 10.83 -13.89 27.92
N LEU A 63 10.09 -12.81 28.19
CA LEU A 63 9.90 -11.72 27.23
C LEU A 63 11.22 -11.09 26.83
N GLN A 64 12.09 -10.78 27.79
CA GLN A 64 13.40 -10.21 27.49
C GLN A 64 14.25 -11.14 26.61
N SER A 65 14.29 -12.44 26.94
CA SER A 65 15.02 -13.45 26.16
C SER A 65 14.44 -13.60 24.76
N ASN A 66 13.12 -13.72 24.64
CA ASN A 66 12.46 -13.83 23.35
C ASN A 66 12.65 -12.56 22.54
N LEU A 67 12.56 -11.37 23.14
CA LEU A 67 12.83 -10.09 22.47
C LEU A 67 14.28 -9.94 22.03
N TYR A 68 15.22 -10.51 22.78
CA TYR A 68 16.64 -10.52 22.40
C TYR A 68 16.89 -11.38 21.16
N HIS A 69 16.16 -12.49 21.01
CA HIS A 69 16.17 -13.34 19.81
C HIS A 69 15.12 -12.93 18.77
N CYS A 70 14.19 -12.06 19.18
CA CYS A 70 13.15 -11.53 18.35
C CYS A 70 13.85 -10.63 17.37
N TYR A 71 13.53 -10.86 16.12
CA TYR A 71 13.76 -9.84 15.13
C TYR A 71 12.69 -8.76 15.27
N TYR A 72 12.81 -7.98 16.34
CA TYR A 72 12.37 -6.61 16.34
C TYR A 72 13.59 -5.74 16.05
N ASN A 73 14.02 -5.77 14.79
CA ASN A 73 15.15 -5.02 14.28
C ASN A 73 16.49 -5.26 15.01
N LYS A 74 17.04 -6.46 14.87
CA LYS A 74 18.51 -6.71 14.99
C LYS A 74 19.05 -7.73 13.98
N ASP A 75 18.35 -7.78 12.85
CA ASP A 75 18.50 -8.69 11.72
C ASP A 75 19.90 -8.85 11.14
N GLY A 76 20.39 -10.09 11.17
CA GLY A 76 21.22 -10.63 10.09
C GLY A 76 20.44 -10.82 8.77
N SER A 77 19.25 -10.23 8.63
CA SER A 77 18.65 -9.83 7.36
C SER A 77 18.91 -8.33 7.15
N GLU A 78 19.27 -7.94 5.93
CA GLU A 78 19.81 -6.60 5.70
C GLU A 78 18.77 -5.52 6.04
N LYS A 79 19.18 -4.44 6.72
CA LYS A 79 18.29 -3.30 6.96
C LYS A 79 18.19 -2.49 5.68
N ILE A 80 16.99 -1.97 5.39
CA ILE A 80 16.85 -0.89 4.40
C ILE A 80 17.75 0.26 4.85
N PRO A 81 18.61 0.79 3.96
CA PRO A 81 19.50 1.92 4.26
C PRO A 81 18.75 3.13 4.80
N GLU A 82 19.35 3.88 5.72
CA GLU A 82 18.72 5.09 6.27
C GLU A 82 18.56 6.17 5.20
N GLU A 83 19.44 6.19 4.21
CA GLU A 83 19.37 7.05 3.02
C GLU A 83 18.12 6.73 2.19
N VAL A 84 17.80 5.45 1.99
CA VAL A 84 16.58 5.02 1.28
C VAL A 84 15.32 5.42 2.07
N LYS A 85 15.34 5.31 3.40
CA LYS A 85 14.22 5.77 4.25
C LYS A 85 14.06 7.28 4.17
N SER A 86 15.17 8.03 4.25
CA SER A 86 15.18 9.48 4.09
C SER A 86 14.59 9.88 2.74
N LEU A 87 14.96 9.18 1.67
CA LEU A 87 14.42 9.38 0.35
C LEU A 87 12.91 9.09 0.27
N ALA A 88 12.44 8.02 0.92
CA ALA A 88 11.02 7.70 1.01
C ALA A 88 10.23 8.82 1.68
N TYR A 89 10.74 9.36 2.80
CA TYR A 89 10.12 10.51 3.46
C TYR A 89 10.09 11.76 2.58
N GLN A 90 11.15 12.02 1.80
CA GLN A 90 11.15 13.12 0.82
C GLN A 90 10.07 12.94 -0.24
N MET A 91 9.84 11.72 -0.74
CA MET A 91 8.78 11.45 -1.70
C MET A 91 7.38 11.62 -1.09
N ILE A 92 7.21 11.22 0.17
CA ILE A 92 5.98 11.45 0.93
C ILE A 92 5.72 12.96 1.10
N ASP A 93 6.75 13.73 1.43
CA ASP A 93 6.66 15.19 1.54
C ASP A 93 6.24 15.84 0.21
N LYS A 94 6.75 15.34 -0.92
CA LYS A 94 6.32 15.81 -2.25
C LYS A 94 4.81 15.58 -2.47
N HIS A 95 4.27 14.42 -2.10
CA HIS A 95 2.81 14.17 -2.14
C HIS A 95 2.04 15.08 -1.19
N LEU A 96 2.53 15.30 0.04
CA LEU A 96 1.89 16.22 0.99
C LEU A 96 1.81 17.65 0.45
N ILE A 97 2.92 18.16 -0.11
CA ILE A 97 2.99 19.50 -0.70
C ILE A 97 2.02 19.59 -1.88
N TYR A 98 2.05 18.60 -2.77
CA TYR A 98 1.17 18.55 -3.94
C TYR A 98 -0.32 18.55 -3.56
N ASN A 99 -0.72 17.70 -2.61
CA ASN A 99 -2.10 17.65 -2.14
C ASN A 99 -2.53 18.99 -1.53
N LYS A 100 -1.68 19.60 -0.69
CA LYS A 100 -1.98 20.91 -0.07
C LYS A 100 -2.14 22.02 -1.11
N GLN A 101 -1.29 22.05 -2.14
CA GLN A 101 -1.36 23.04 -3.22
C GLN A 101 -2.63 22.91 -4.08
N ASN A 102 -3.10 21.68 -4.29
CA ASN A 102 -4.24 21.39 -5.14
C ASN A 102 -5.57 21.19 -4.36
N GLY A 103 -5.55 21.34 -3.03
CA GLY A 103 -6.74 21.19 -2.19
C GLY A 103 -7.23 19.75 -2.05
N TYR A 104 -6.35 18.77 -2.18
CA TYR A 104 -6.66 17.36 -1.95
C TYR A 104 -6.48 16.97 -0.48
N PRO A 105 -7.23 15.97 0.03
CA PRO A 105 -7.09 15.49 1.40
C PRO A 105 -5.66 15.05 1.76
N THR A 106 -5.26 15.29 3.01
CA THR A 106 -3.98 14.85 3.58
C THR A 106 -4.11 14.02 4.84
N ASP A 107 -5.31 13.90 5.41
CA ASP A 107 -5.53 13.27 6.71
C ASP A 107 -5.06 11.82 6.75
N ASP A 108 -5.37 11.04 5.69
CA ASP A 108 -4.95 9.64 5.58
C ASP A 108 -3.42 9.53 5.45
N LEU A 109 -2.78 10.39 4.64
CA LEU A 109 -1.33 10.42 4.51
C LEU A 109 -0.64 10.76 5.83
N GLU A 110 -1.08 11.81 6.51
CA GLU A 110 -0.52 12.25 7.79
C GLU A 110 -0.74 11.18 8.88
N LYS A 111 -1.89 10.52 8.91
CA LYS A 111 -2.18 9.39 9.80
C LYS A 111 -1.26 8.21 9.54
N ASN A 112 -1.10 7.81 8.27
CA ASN A 112 -0.29 6.66 7.90
C ASN A 112 1.20 6.92 8.10
N LEU A 113 1.67 8.15 7.87
CA LEU A 113 3.07 8.54 8.06
C LEU A 113 3.56 8.28 9.50
N ASN A 114 2.72 8.58 10.50
CA ASN A 114 3.07 8.39 11.92
C ASN A 114 3.48 6.97 12.29
N ASN A 115 3.03 5.97 11.51
CA ASN A 115 3.23 4.56 11.81
C ASN A 115 3.85 3.78 10.67
N LEU A 116 4.38 4.49 9.67
CA LEU A 116 5.03 3.89 8.54
C LEU A 116 6.20 3.04 9.01
N SER A 117 6.30 1.83 8.45
CA SER A 117 7.41 0.92 8.70
C SER A 117 8.13 0.60 7.40
N PHE A 118 9.39 0.23 7.53
CA PHE A 118 10.24 -0.17 6.42
C PHE A 118 10.75 -1.57 6.67
N LYS A 119 10.66 -2.43 5.66
CA LYS A 119 11.08 -3.83 5.76
C LYS A 119 11.88 -4.26 4.53
N TYR A 120 13.07 -4.79 4.77
CA TYR A 120 13.80 -5.47 3.70
C TYR A 120 13.12 -6.80 3.34
N VAL A 121 13.08 -7.09 2.05
CA VAL A 121 12.61 -8.37 1.52
C VAL A 121 13.62 -8.89 0.51
N SER A 122 14.18 -10.07 0.78
CA SER A 122 15.03 -10.75 -0.18
C SER A 122 14.16 -11.26 -1.32
N ASN A 123 14.31 -10.67 -2.50
CA ASN A 123 13.68 -11.10 -3.76
C ASN A 123 12.15 -10.90 -3.82
N ILE A 124 11.70 -9.82 -4.48
CA ILE A 124 10.31 -9.68 -4.93
C ILE A 124 10.22 -10.31 -6.34
N SER A 125 10.32 -11.63 -6.43
CA SER A 125 10.18 -12.39 -7.68
C SER A 125 8.73 -12.86 -7.89
N LEU A 126 7.76 -11.93 -7.84
CA LEU A 126 6.35 -12.25 -8.10
C LEU A 126 5.81 -11.68 -9.42
N PHE A 127 6.61 -10.88 -10.14
CA PHE A 127 6.32 -10.45 -11.51
C PHE A 127 7.60 -10.66 -12.31
N GLY A 128 7.54 -11.47 -13.36
CA GLY A 128 8.71 -11.91 -14.12
C GLY A 128 9.57 -10.75 -14.63
N ASP A 129 10.89 -10.92 -14.57
CA ASP A 129 11.96 -10.23 -15.33
C ASP A 129 11.95 -8.69 -15.47
N LEU A 130 11.16 -7.96 -14.69
CA LEU A 130 11.25 -6.50 -14.57
C LEU A 130 11.85 -6.14 -13.21
N GLY A 131 12.82 -5.23 -13.25
CA GLY A 131 13.75 -4.91 -12.17
C GLY A 131 13.11 -4.50 -10.83
N PHE A 132 13.97 -4.47 -9.83
CA PHE A 132 13.91 -3.52 -8.73
C PHE A 132 12.51 -3.14 -8.18
N SER A 133 11.65 -4.08 -7.76
CA SER A 133 10.32 -3.69 -7.28
C SER A 133 10.28 -3.46 -5.77
N GLY A 134 10.07 -2.20 -5.36
CA GLY A 134 9.53 -1.87 -4.03
C GLY A 134 8.02 -2.06 -3.99
N ARG A 135 7.42 -2.14 -2.80
CA ARG A 135 5.96 -2.10 -2.66
C ARG A 135 5.50 -1.58 -1.31
N TYR A 136 4.43 -0.81 -1.30
CA TYR A 136 3.66 -0.47 -0.12
C TYR A 136 2.64 -1.57 0.15
N ILE A 137 2.55 -1.99 1.41
CA ILE A 137 1.56 -2.94 1.90
C ILE A 137 0.58 -2.17 2.77
N PRO A 138 -0.59 -1.75 2.21
CA PRO A 138 -1.58 -0.95 2.93
C PRO A 138 -1.94 -1.57 4.26
N VAL A 139 -2.27 -2.87 4.29
CA VAL A 139 -2.72 -3.60 5.48
C VAL A 139 -1.74 -3.52 6.67
N LYS A 140 -0.43 -3.44 6.39
CA LYS A 140 0.63 -3.40 7.41
C LYS A 140 1.18 -2.00 7.63
N ASN A 141 0.80 -1.05 6.77
CA ASN A 141 1.42 0.27 6.67
C ASN A 141 2.96 0.17 6.57
N THR A 142 3.44 -0.62 5.61
CA THR A 142 4.86 -0.96 5.44
C THR A 142 5.29 -0.74 4.00
N ILE A 143 6.42 -0.07 3.79
CA ILE A 143 7.13 -0.12 2.51
C ILE A 143 8.16 -1.26 2.58
N GLU A 144 8.01 -2.23 1.68
CA GLU A 144 8.93 -3.33 1.49
C GLU A 144 9.87 -3.01 0.33
N MET A 145 11.19 -3.09 0.53
CA MET A 145 12.21 -2.84 -0.49
C MET A 145 13.24 -3.97 -0.53
N PRO A 146 13.69 -4.41 -1.72
CA PRO A 146 14.78 -5.36 -1.87
C PRO A 146 16.12 -4.62 -1.98
N ILE A 147 16.38 -3.62 -1.13
CA ILE A 147 17.63 -2.84 -1.13
C ILE A 147 18.37 -3.07 0.17
N THR A 148 19.65 -3.36 0.05
CA THR A 148 20.56 -3.45 1.17
C THR A 148 21.58 -2.32 1.23
N ASN A 149 22.28 -2.19 2.36
CA ASN A 149 23.36 -1.20 2.50
C ASN A 149 24.50 -1.41 1.51
N ILE A 150 24.83 -2.67 1.20
CA ILE A 150 25.93 -2.98 0.28
C ILE A 150 25.52 -2.64 -1.16
N GLU A 151 24.28 -2.95 -1.54
CA GLU A 151 23.73 -2.63 -2.85
C GLU A 151 23.63 -1.12 -3.04
N TRP A 152 23.04 -0.41 -2.08
CA TRP A 152 22.87 1.05 -2.13
C TRP A 152 24.19 1.80 -2.32
N GLN A 153 25.27 1.36 -1.65
CA GLN A 153 26.60 1.95 -1.81
C GLN A 153 27.20 1.77 -3.21
N ARG A 154 26.66 0.86 -4.03
CA ARG A 154 27.10 0.59 -5.40
C ARG A 154 26.21 1.24 -6.45
N TYR A 155 25.06 1.79 -6.07
CA TYR A 155 24.14 2.40 -7.02
C TYR A 155 24.75 3.64 -7.66
N GLY A 156 24.59 3.74 -8.97
CA GLY A 156 24.83 4.96 -9.72
C GLY A 156 23.64 5.90 -9.65
N GLU A 157 23.73 6.99 -10.39
CA GLU A 157 22.67 8.00 -10.47
C GLU A 157 21.36 7.42 -11.01
N ASP A 158 21.44 6.46 -11.95
CA ASP A 158 20.27 5.85 -12.59
C ASP A 158 19.52 4.94 -11.61
N GLU A 159 20.19 4.07 -10.85
CA GLU A 159 19.54 3.18 -9.86
C GLU A 159 18.98 3.97 -8.67
N ILE A 160 19.65 5.06 -8.28
CA ILE A 160 19.11 5.99 -7.27
C ILE A 160 17.81 6.60 -7.80
N LYS A 161 17.80 7.11 -9.03
CA LYS A 161 16.62 7.70 -9.65
C LYS A 161 15.47 6.70 -9.79
N GLU A 162 15.76 5.46 -10.20
CA GLU A 162 14.76 4.38 -10.25
C GLU A 162 14.17 4.15 -8.85
N THR A 163 15.01 4.13 -7.82
CA THR A 163 14.56 4.03 -6.42
C THR A 163 13.69 5.23 -6.02
N GLU A 164 14.01 6.46 -6.45
CA GLU A 164 13.17 7.64 -6.21
C GLU A 164 11.78 7.48 -6.84
N ASP A 165 11.71 7.03 -8.09
CA ASP A 165 10.45 6.84 -8.82
C ASP A 165 9.59 5.75 -8.15
N ILE A 166 10.20 4.62 -7.74
CA ILE A 166 9.51 3.57 -6.97
C ILE A 166 8.95 4.13 -5.67
N LEU A 167 9.77 4.83 -4.88
CA LEU A 167 9.32 5.39 -3.60
C LEU A 167 8.25 6.46 -3.77
N LEU A 168 8.31 7.24 -4.86
CA LEU A 168 7.28 8.21 -5.21
C LEU A 168 5.95 7.52 -5.54
N HIS A 169 6.01 6.44 -6.32
CA HIS A 169 4.85 5.62 -6.64
C HIS A 169 4.25 5.00 -5.36
N GLU A 170 5.07 4.38 -4.50
CA GLU A 170 4.59 3.74 -3.27
C GLU A 170 4.04 4.74 -2.23
N ALA A 171 4.65 5.93 -2.12
CA ALA A 171 4.10 7.04 -1.33
C ALA A 171 2.72 7.49 -1.85
N GLY A 172 2.48 7.33 -3.15
CA GLY A 172 1.20 7.59 -3.78
C GLY A 172 0.11 6.64 -3.29
N HIS A 173 0.41 5.35 -3.09
CA HIS A 173 -0.53 4.40 -2.47
C HIS A 173 -0.81 4.73 -1.00
N LEU A 174 0.26 5.00 -0.23
CA LEU A 174 0.19 5.40 1.17
C LEU A 174 -0.79 6.57 1.41
N LYS A 175 -0.84 7.55 0.50
CA LYS A 175 -1.59 8.79 0.70
C LYS A 175 -3.11 8.63 0.71
N VAL A 176 -3.60 7.57 0.08
CA VAL A 176 -5.03 7.28 -0.09
C VAL A 176 -5.44 5.98 0.58
N SER A 177 -4.56 5.45 1.45
CA SER A 177 -4.83 4.22 2.17
C SER A 177 -5.57 4.47 3.48
N ASN A 178 -6.68 3.77 3.71
CA ASN A 178 -7.40 3.81 4.97
C ASN A 178 -8.09 2.49 5.29
N TYR A 179 -8.66 2.42 6.49
CA TYR A 179 -9.21 1.21 7.06
C TYR A 179 -10.63 1.45 7.53
N SER A 180 -11.52 0.49 7.24
CA SER A 180 -12.82 0.41 7.89
C SER A 180 -13.07 -1.00 8.44
N LEU A 181 -13.54 -1.08 9.68
CA LEU A 181 -13.77 -2.34 10.38
C LEU A 181 -15.25 -2.72 10.34
N ASP A 182 -15.57 -3.86 9.73
CA ASP A 182 -16.85 -4.54 9.87
C ASP A 182 -16.71 -5.66 10.91
N ILE A 183 -16.91 -5.30 12.17
CA ILE A 183 -16.77 -6.23 13.29
C ILE A 183 -17.80 -7.37 13.26
N LYS A 184 -18.98 -7.13 12.68
CA LYS A 184 -20.06 -8.12 12.58
C LYS A 184 -19.64 -9.27 11.67
N ASN A 185 -19.02 -8.94 10.54
CA ASN A 185 -18.52 -9.92 9.57
C ASN A 185 -17.06 -10.33 9.83
N LYS A 186 -16.40 -9.74 10.83
CA LYS A 186 -14.99 -9.94 11.17
C LYS A 186 -14.08 -9.65 9.97
N GLU A 187 -14.30 -8.49 9.36
CA GLU A 187 -13.62 -8.03 8.17
C GLU A 187 -12.98 -6.66 8.41
N LEU A 188 -11.70 -6.54 8.11
CA LEU A 188 -11.02 -5.26 7.94
C LEU A 188 -10.99 -4.94 6.45
N LYS A 189 -11.70 -3.92 6.04
CA LYS A 189 -11.64 -3.40 4.68
C LYS A 189 -10.49 -2.42 4.60
N VAL A 190 -9.57 -2.67 3.68
CA VAL A 190 -8.40 -1.82 3.44
C VAL A 190 -8.60 -1.19 2.08
N ARG A 191 -8.78 0.12 2.09
CA ARG A 191 -8.98 0.93 0.88
C ARG A 191 -7.64 1.56 0.51
N THR A 192 -7.33 1.61 -0.78
CA THR A 192 -6.22 2.37 -1.37
C THR A 192 -6.78 3.09 -2.57
N GLY A 193 -7.07 4.38 -2.41
CA GLY A 193 -7.80 5.13 -3.44
C GLY A 193 -9.25 4.70 -3.47
N PHE A 194 -9.83 4.26 -4.59
CA PHE A 194 -11.14 3.61 -4.66
C PHE A 194 -11.05 2.07 -4.63
N TYR A 195 -9.87 1.49 -4.80
CA TYR A 195 -9.67 0.04 -4.67
C TYR A 195 -9.82 -0.39 -3.22
N THR A 196 -10.57 -1.48 -2.96
CA THR A 196 -10.80 -2.01 -1.61
C THR A 196 -10.49 -3.49 -1.57
N SER A 197 -9.61 -3.88 -0.63
CA SER A 197 -9.35 -5.26 -0.24
C SER A 197 -10.05 -5.61 1.07
N ILE A 198 -10.36 -6.90 1.27
CA ILE A 198 -10.99 -7.39 2.50
C ILE A 198 -10.05 -8.37 3.19
N VAL A 199 -9.75 -8.11 4.45
CA VAL A 199 -8.91 -8.97 5.29
C VAL A 199 -9.76 -9.57 6.39
N LYS A 200 -9.79 -10.90 6.49
CA LYS A 200 -10.47 -11.58 7.59
C LYS A 200 -9.67 -11.40 8.88
N VAL A 201 -10.37 -11.02 9.94
CA VAL A 201 -9.79 -10.81 11.28
C VAL A 201 -10.38 -11.78 12.31
N GLU A 202 -9.58 -12.11 13.30
CA GLU A 202 -9.99 -12.84 14.49
C GLU A 202 -9.88 -11.90 15.71
N PRO A 203 -11.01 -11.48 16.30
CA PRO A 203 -10.99 -10.63 17.49
C PRO A 203 -10.58 -11.43 18.73
N VAL A 204 -9.61 -10.89 19.46
CA VAL A 204 -9.11 -11.38 20.75
C VAL A 204 -9.38 -10.31 21.79
N MET A 205 -10.22 -10.62 22.78
CA MET A 205 -10.50 -9.71 23.89
C MET A 205 -9.29 -9.62 24.82
N LEU A 206 -8.81 -8.40 25.06
CA LEU A 206 -7.73 -8.10 25.99
C LEU A 206 -8.27 -7.98 27.43
N SER A 207 -7.40 -8.11 28.42
CA SER A 207 -7.77 -8.04 29.84
C SER A 207 -8.32 -6.67 30.26
N ASN A 208 -7.95 -5.61 29.55
CA ASN A 208 -8.45 -4.25 29.75
C ASN A 208 -9.78 -3.96 29.02
N GLY A 209 -10.35 -4.95 28.31
CA GLY A 209 -11.59 -4.82 27.55
C GLY A 209 -11.43 -4.28 26.12
N ASP A 210 -10.20 -4.01 25.67
CA ASP A 210 -9.92 -3.70 24.27
C ASP A 210 -9.91 -4.95 23.39
N ILE A 211 -10.00 -4.77 22.08
CA ILE A 211 -10.06 -5.89 21.12
C ILE A 211 -8.84 -5.82 20.21
N PHE A 212 -8.02 -6.87 20.24
CA PHE A 212 -6.95 -7.08 19.28
C PHE A 212 -7.44 -7.92 18.10
N LEU A 213 -7.24 -7.47 16.89
CA LEU A 213 -7.71 -8.08 15.66
C LEU A 213 -6.53 -8.79 14.98
N LYS A 214 -6.45 -10.11 15.15
CA LYS A 214 -5.44 -10.95 14.47
C LYS A 214 -5.84 -11.18 13.02
N PHE A 215 -4.90 -11.15 12.07
CA PHE A 215 -5.22 -11.54 10.70
C PHE A 215 -5.39 -13.06 10.58
N LYS A 216 -6.38 -13.49 9.80
CA LYS A 216 -6.68 -14.90 9.55
C LYS A 216 -6.60 -15.23 8.06
N GLY A 217 -5.62 -16.06 7.69
CA GLY A 217 -5.44 -16.56 6.33
C GLY A 217 -4.61 -15.64 5.42
N THR A 218 -4.61 -15.95 4.12
CA THR A 218 -4.04 -15.11 3.06
C THR A 218 -5.00 -13.98 2.73
N TYR A 219 -4.48 -12.82 2.31
CA TYR A 219 -5.29 -11.65 1.95
C TYR A 219 -6.14 -11.99 0.72
N ASP A 220 -7.43 -12.25 0.91
CA ASP A 220 -8.35 -12.47 -0.20
C ASP A 220 -8.61 -11.12 -0.89
N LEU A 221 -7.89 -10.89 -2.00
CA LEU A 221 -8.08 -9.74 -2.89
C LEU A 221 -9.44 -9.86 -3.60
N TYR A 222 -10.53 -9.50 -2.92
CA TYR A 222 -11.86 -9.47 -3.51
C TYR A 222 -12.16 -8.10 -4.12
N LYS A 223 -11.82 -7.92 -5.41
CA LYS A 223 -12.62 -7.28 -6.49
C LYS A 223 -11.77 -7.01 -7.74
N ARG A 224 -12.43 -7.10 -8.89
CA ARG A 224 -12.09 -6.64 -10.26
C ARG A 224 -10.69 -6.04 -10.44
N ASP A 225 -9.83 -6.75 -11.17
CA ASP A 225 -8.50 -6.27 -11.57
C ASP A 225 -8.56 -4.92 -12.29
N GLU A 226 -9.69 -4.60 -12.92
CA GLU A 226 -9.99 -3.29 -13.52
C GLU A 226 -9.80 -2.14 -12.55
N ASP A 227 -10.36 -2.26 -11.34
CA ASP A 227 -10.34 -1.19 -10.35
C ASP A 227 -8.89 -1.00 -9.83
N ARG A 228 -8.15 -2.10 -9.63
CA ARG A 228 -6.73 -2.04 -9.24
C ARG A 228 -5.86 -1.35 -10.30
N ILE A 229 -6.03 -1.73 -11.58
CA ILE A 229 -5.20 -1.21 -12.66
C ILE A 229 -5.48 0.27 -12.91
N LEU A 230 -6.74 0.68 -12.84
CA LEU A 230 -7.09 2.09 -12.89
C LEU A 230 -6.45 2.87 -11.75
N GLU A 231 -6.36 2.29 -10.55
CA GLU A 231 -5.63 2.94 -9.46
C GLU A 231 -4.14 3.12 -9.75
N GLU A 232 -3.48 2.13 -10.33
CA GLU A 232 -2.07 2.26 -10.73
C GLU A 232 -1.88 3.35 -11.80
N VAL A 233 -2.78 3.43 -12.79
CA VAL A 233 -2.77 4.48 -13.82
C VAL A 233 -2.95 5.87 -13.21
N MET A 234 -3.87 6.02 -12.24
CA MET A 234 -4.07 7.29 -11.53
C MET A 234 -2.89 7.62 -10.63
N ASN A 235 -2.26 6.62 -10.03
CA ASN A 235 -1.07 6.81 -9.21
C ASN A 235 0.12 7.31 -10.02
N ASP A 236 0.37 6.69 -11.17
CA ASP A 236 1.40 7.11 -12.12
C ASP A 236 1.15 8.53 -12.63
N PHE A 237 -0.11 8.86 -12.93
CA PHE A 237 -0.48 10.21 -13.31
C PHE A 237 -0.13 11.22 -12.22
N ASP A 238 -0.51 10.96 -10.96
CA ASP A 238 -0.13 11.81 -9.83
C ASP A 238 1.38 11.94 -9.68
N CYS A 239 2.12 10.84 -9.80
CA CYS A 239 3.58 10.86 -9.70
C CYS A 239 4.21 11.70 -10.81
N LYS A 240 3.64 11.67 -12.02
CA LYS A 240 4.07 12.52 -13.14
C LYS A 240 3.80 14.00 -12.91
N GLU A 241 2.65 14.32 -12.31
CA GLU A 241 2.30 15.71 -11.95
C GLU A 241 3.22 16.25 -10.83
N ILE A 242 3.66 15.38 -9.91
CA ILE A 242 4.58 15.73 -8.82
C ILE A 242 6.04 15.82 -9.30
N ASN A 243 6.45 14.87 -10.14
CA ASN A 243 7.78 14.79 -10.72
C ASN A 243 7.67 14.61 -12.24
N PRO A 244 7.86 15.68 -13.04
CA PRO A 244 7.79 15.62 -14.50
C PRO A 244 8.76 14.61 -15.13
N ASN A 245 9.81 14.19 -14.42
CA ASN A 245 10.77 13.20 -14.89
C ASN A 245 10.41 11.75 -14.53
N PHE A 246 9.35 11.53 -13.75
CA PHE A 246 8.86 10.20 -13.39
C PHE A 246 8.56 9.39 -14.63
N VAL A 247 8.96 8.12 -14.62
CA VAL A 247 8.70 7.16 -15.71
C VAL A 247 7.46 6.33 -15.36
N PRO A 248 6.28 6.63 -15.93
CA PRO A 248 5.06 5.88 -15.63
C PRO A 248 5.11 4.48 -16.25
N THR A 249 4.56 3.50 -15.54
CA THR A 249 4.26 2.16 -16.06
C THR A 249 3.19 2.21 -17.16
N TYR A 250 2.29 3.19 -17.11
CA TYR A 250 1.26 3.42 -18.14
C TYR A 250 1.45 4.76 -18.88
N PRO A 251 2.38 4.83 -19.86
CA PRO A 251 2.68 6.08 -20.57
C PRO A 251 1.44 6.72 -21.21
N ASN A 252 1.21 7.99 -20.89
CA ASN A 252 0.13 8.83 -21.43
C ASN A 252 -1.32 8.40 -21.13
N VAL A 253 -1.57 7.20 -20.62
CA VAL A 253 -2.93 6.72 -20.32
C VAL A 253 -3.60 7.63 -19.30
N GLY A 254 -2.92 7.95 -18.20
CA GLY A 254 -3.41 8.84 -17.16
C GLY A 254 -3.78 10.24 -17.66
N HIS A 255 -2.89 10.89 -18.42
CA HIS A 255 -3.17 12.21 -19.01
C HIS A 255 -4.39 12.17 -19.94
N ILE A 256 -4.49 11.15 -20.80
CA ILE A 256 -5.63 11.05 -21.72
C ILE A 256 -6.92 10.81 -20.95
N LEU A 257 -6.92 9.92 -19.94
CA LEU A 257 -8.10 9.69 -19.09
C LEU A 257 -8.49 10.96 -18.34
N ASN A 258 -7.52 11.73 -17.84
CA ASN A 258 -7.77 13.01 -17.19
C ASN A 258 -8.41 14.02 -18.13
N ASP A 259 -7.90 14.14 -19.35
CA ASP A 259 -8.52 14.95 -20.40
C ASP A 259 -9.94 14.49 -20.69
N LEU A 260 -10.18 13.18 -20.83
CA LEU A 260 -11.52 12.65 -21.07
C LEU A 260 -12.48 12.90 -19.88
N CYS A 261 -11.95 13.02 -18.67
CA CYS A 261 -12.74 13.26 -17.45
C CYS A 261 -12.72 14.73 -16.99
N ASP A 262 -12.48 15.67 -17.89
CA ASP A 262 -12.51 17.12 -17.61
C ASP A 262 -11.58 17.54 -16.45
N GLY A 263 -10.41 16.91 -16.35
CA GLY A 263 -9.43 17.22 -15.31
C GLY A 263 -9.76 16.64 -13.93
N ARG A 264 -10.70 15.70 -13.83
CA ARG A 264 -11.19 15.16 -12.54
C ARG A 264 -10.63 13.79 -12.17
N LEU A 265 -9.64 13.29 -12.91
CA LEU A 265 -9.12 11.94 -12.68
C LEU A 265 -8.55 11.79 -11.25
N GLN A 266 -7.75 12.76 -10.81
CA GLN A 266 -7.16 12.73 -9.47
C GLN A 266 -8.22 12.81 -8.39
N LYS A 267 -9.26 13.64 -8.61
CA LYS A 267 -10.36 13.76 -7.68
C LYS A 267 -10.99 12.39 -7.43
N ALA A 268 -11.22 11.59 -8.47
CA ALA A 268 -11.80 10.25 -8.36
C ALA A 268 -11.02 9.32 -7.42
N ARG A 269 -9.70 9.50 -7.31
CA ARG A 269 -8.85 8.68 -6.43
C ARG A 269 -9.16 8.87 -4.94
N TYR A 270 -9.59 10.05 -4.52
CA TYR A 270 -9.80 10.37 -3.10
C TYR A 270 -11.19 9.98 -2.56
N TYR A 271 -12.19 9.74 -3.42
CA TYR A 271 -13.59 9.56 -2.99
C TYR A 271 -14.14 8.17 -3.32
N ASP A 272 -15.04 7.65 -2.47
CA ASP A 272 -15.61 6.29 -2.58
C ASP A 272 -16.40 6.07 -3.89
N ASP A 273 -16.97 7.13 -4.45
CA ASP A 273 -17.76 7.15 -5.67
C ASP A 273 -16.95 7.59 -6.90
N GLY A 274 -15.65 7.84 -6.75
CA GLY A 274 -14.82 8.41 -7.80
C GLY A 274 -14.74 7.54 -9.06
N ILE A 275 -14.78 6.22 -8.91
CA ILE A 275 -14.84 5.32 -10.07
C ILE A 275 -16.17 5.47 -10.82
N GLU A 276 -17.31 5.58 -10.13
CA GLU A 276 -18.60 5.80 -10.80
C GLU A 276 -18.62 7.17 -11.50
N GLU A 277 -18.02 8.21 -10.90
CA GLU A 277 -17.85 9.51 -11.57
C GLU A 277 -17.00 9.40 -12.85
N LEU A 278 -15.95 8.57 -12.85
CA LEU A 278 -15.14 8.27 -14.04
C LEU A 278 -16.00 7.59 -15.10
N TYR A 279 -16.71 6.51 -14.76
CA TYR A 279 -17.60 5.79 -15.67
C TYR A 279 -18.68 6.72 -16.25
N ASP A 280 -19.31 7.55 -15.43
CA ASP A 280 -20.32 8.50 -15.86
C ASP A 280 -19.76 9.59 -16.77
N SER A 281 -18.53 10.04 -16.53
CA SER A 281 -17.84 11.00 -17.40
C SER A 281 -17.55 10.39 -18.77
N LEU A 282 -16.99 9.19 -18.81
CA LEU A 282 -16.73 8.47 -20.07
C LEU A 282 -18.02 8.11 -20.81
N ASN A 283 -19.07 7.68 -20.08
CA ASN A 283 -20.36 7.34 -20.65
C ASN A 283 -21.08 8.59 -21.21
N ARG A 284 -20.97 9.76 -20.58
CA ARG A 284 -21.48 11.03 -21.15
C ARG A 284 -20.79 11.39 -22.45
N LEU A 285 -19.51 11.05 -22.61
CA LEU A 285 -18.77 11.28 -23.85
C LEU A 285 -19.25 10.37 -24.98
N VAL A 286 -19.25 9.05 -24.75
CA VAL A 286 -19.43 8.07 -25.84
C VAL A 286 -20.84 7.51 -25.94
N LYS A 287 -21.68 7.74 -24.91
CA LYS A 287 -23.09 7.29 -24.84
C LYS A 287 -23.24 5.79 -25.09
N SER A 288 -22.25 5.00 -24.72
CA SER A 288 -22.23 3.55 -24.85
C SER A 288 -21.45 2.95 -23.70
N ARG A 289 -22.14 2.22 -22.83
CA ARG A 289 -21.52 1.50 -21.71
C ARG A 289 -20.59 0.39 -22.19
N ASP A 290 -20.94 -0.27 -23.28
CA ASP A 290 -20.12 -1.36 -23.85
C ASP A 290 -18.77 -0.85 -24.34
N LEU A 291 -18.73 0.32 -24.99
CA LEU A 291 -17.47 0.93 -25.43
C LEU A 291 -16.63 1.44 -24.25
N VAL A 292 -17.27 1.88 -23.16
CA VAL A 292 -16.55 2.28 -21.94
C VAL A 292 -15.94 1.05 -21.28
N ASN A 293 -16.71 -0.02 -21.16
CA ASN A 293 -16.21 -1.30 -20.65
C ASN A 293 -15.07 -1.84 -21.53
N GLU A 294 -15.18 -1.77 -22.87
CA GLU A 294 -14.13 -2.19 -23.79
C GLU A 294 -12.84 -1.41 -23.58
N LEU A 295 -12.91 -0.08 -23.42
CA LEU A 295 -11.74 0.74 -23.12
C LEU A 295 -11.08 0.30 -21.80
N LEU A 296 -11.87 0.14 -20.74
CA LEU A 296 -11.35 -0.22 -19.43
C LEU A 296 -10.76 -1.64 -19.41
N LEU A 297 -11.40 -2.59 -20.11
CA LEU A 297 -10.86 -3.94 -20.29
C LEU A 297 -9.57 -3.91 -21.10
N SER A 298 -9.46 -3.08 -22.15
CA SER A 298 -8.21 -2.96 -22.92
C SER A 298 -7.04 -2.44 -22.07
N ILE A 299 -7.30 -1.50 -21.14
CA ILE A 299 -6.29 -1.04 -20.17
C ILE A 299 -5.84 -2.19 -19.27
N VAL A 300 -6.78 -3.05 -18.83
CA VAL A 300 -6.46 -4.25 -18.03
C VAL A 300 -5.66 -5.28 -18.82
N GLU A 301 -6.05 -5.56 -20.05
CA GLU A 301 -5.42 -6.55 -20.91
C GLU A 301 -3.99 -6.13 -21.28
N THR A 302 -3.72 -4.83 -21.49
CA THR A 302 -2.35 -4.33 -21.71
C THR A 302 -1.44 -4.67 -20.53
N ASN A 303 -1.93 -4.59 -19.29
CA ASN A 303 -1.15 -4.96 -18.10
C ASN A 303 -0.95 -6.48 -17.96
N ARG A 304 -1.92 -7.29 -18.40
CA ARG A 304 -1.85 -8.76 -18.30
C ARG A 304 -1.06 -9.42 -19.43
N SER A 305 -0.82 -8.71 -20.52
CA SER A 305 -0.14 -9.23 -21.70
C SER A 305 1.35 -9.35 -21.43
N PHE A 306 1.77 -10.50 -20.90
CA PHE A 306 3.18 -10.88 -20.87
C PHE A 306 3.65 -11.11 -22.30
N GLU A 307 4.35 -10.12 -22.85
CA GLU A 307 5.16 -10.11 -24.09
C GLU A 307 4.46 -10.46 -25.43
N ASP A 308 3.66 -11.52 -25.53
CA ASP A 308 3.20 -12.06 -26.83
C ASP A 308 2.13 -11.20 -27.53
N ASN A 309 1.36 -10.39 -26.79
CA ASN A 309 0.26 -9.55 -27.33
C ASN A 309 0.26 -8.10 -26.78
N TYR A 310 1.32 -7.67 -26.10
CA TYR A 310 1.36 -6.35 -25.45
C TYR A 310 1.17 -5.21 -26.47
N GLU A 311 1.95 -5.23 -27.57
CA GLU A 311 1.91 -4.19 -28.59
C GLU A 311 0.54 -4.08 -29.28
N GLU A 312 -0.11 -5.22 -29.57
CA GLU A 312 -1.45 -5.24 -30.18
C GLU A 312 -2.50 -4.68 -29.24
N THR A 313 -2.45 -5.07 -27.96
CA THR A 313 -3.41 -4.63 -26.94
C THR A 313 -3.22 -3.15 -26.62
N GLU A 314 -1.97 -2.68 -26.48
CA GLU A 314 -1.64 -1.26 -26.32
C GLU A 314 -2.12 -0.45 -27.53
N ALA A 315 -1.88 -0.93 -28.77
CA ALA A 315 -2.34 -0.25 -29.98
C ALA A 315 -3.87 -0.15 -30.03
N HIS A 316 -4.59 -1.21 -29.63
CA HIS A 316 -6.05 -1.20 -29.53
C HIS A 316 -6.56 -0.22 -28.48
N MET A 317 -6.00 -0.25 -27.26
CA MET A 317 -6.31 0.71 -26.19
C MET A 317 -6.10 2.15 -26.67
N MET A 318 -4.95 2.45 -27.27
CA MET A 318 -4.62 3.79 -27.77
C MET A 318 -5.54 4.23 -28.92
N LYS A 319 -6.00 3.30 -29.76
CA LYS A 319 -6.99 3.57 -30.80
C LYS A 319 -8.35 3.94 -30.21
N LEU A 320 -8.81 3.23 -29.18
CA LEU A 320 -10.05 3.56 -28.46
C LEU A 320 -9.93 4.94 -27.80
N LEU A 321 -8.84 5.21 -27.09
CA LEU A 321 -8.57 6.51 -26.46
C LEU A 321 -8.60 7.67 -27.47
N LYS A 322 -7.92 7.53 -28.62
CA LYS A 322 -7.93 8.53 -29.70
C LYS A 322 -9.34 8.78 -30.26
N ARG A 323 -10.14 7.71 -30.42
CA ARG A 323 -11.53 7.82 -30.87
C ARG A 323 -12.37 8.63 -29.87
N TYR A 324 -12.18 8.40 -28.57
CA TYR A 324 -12.86 9.16 -27.52
C TYR A 324 -12.48 10.64 -27.54
N GLN A 325 -11.19 10.95 -27.70
CA GLN A 325 -10.72 12.33 -27.83
C GLN A 325 -11.33 13.04 -29.06
N GLN A 326 -11.46 12.34 -30.19
CA GLN A 326 -12.14 12.89 -31.38
C GLN A 326 -13.61 13.19 -31.12
N VAL A 327 -14.33 12.28 -30.45
CA VAL A 327 -15.74 12.51 -30.06
C VAL A 327 -15.85 13.74 -29.15
N LYS A 328 -14.92 13.90 -28.19
CA LYS A 328 -14.90 15.06 -27.30
C LYS A 328 -14.66 16.38 -28.05
N LYS A 329 -13.73 16.41 -29.01
CA LYS A 329 -13.43 17.62 -29.82
C LYS A 329 -14.58 18.07 -30.73
N ASN A 330 -15.48 17.15 -31.08
CA ASN A 330 -16.61 17.42 -31.98
C ASN A 330 -17.91 17.81 -31.23
N LYS A 331 -17.87 17.91 -29.91
CA LYS A 331 -18.93 18.47 -29.06
C LYS A 331 -18.54 19.89 -28.66
#